data_AF-A0A218Z3Q5-F1
#
_entry.id   AF-A0A218Z3Q5-F1
#
_cell.length_a   1.000
_cell.length_b   1.000
_cell.length_c   1.000
_cell.angle_alpha   90.00
_cell.angle_beta   90.00
_cell.angle_gamma   90.00
#
_symmetry.space_group_name_H-M   'P 1'
#
loop_
_entity.id
_entity.type
_entity.pdbx_description
1 polymer ?
#
loop_
_entity_poly.entity_id
_entity_poly.type
_entity_poly.pdbx_seq_one_letter_code
_entity_poly.pdbx_strand_id
1 'polypeptide(L)'
;MAFDLQTSLSIHQYAKTCKSITGLGKKFYKIHAQADIISEDGLHWTKVSSVTEKRIIWDLAKAGWVGSSDESEDEAIEYDDKPEGLLKQVEALRKASLATVVHGRHPRISLILPKIKAVPDSKEVAKILQKIRDLGVLIKTSEEIPIEPPRLSDAIRKMAAERFETFSDTLNIDCTTLLAFASDLSHGRVEPAHWHNRAISRQIEMEAEDLLIPSSLWPACGARKMVCTKEAAIRMQEIIDTIGSEAESKRASLLLGAGENALLDRHQLVQQFQILTNYPVPVEWSLPIKIVNFDMSRIMPNLPPFAAKACEKLTEINQSVFLYAWAHGLTTLSSNATVAKTFDHAVQDSSNEDSYGPDIWLSPSCRSLAGKEQSQRGSRKKNSRPGTQVAMESSIDLA
;
A
#
# COMPACT_ATOMS: atom_id res chain seq x y z
N MET A 1 -14.68 36.26 1.11
CA MET A 1 -14.10 35.06 0.48
C MET A 1 -13.83 34.06 1.58
N ALA A 2 -14.83 33.22 1.86
CA ALA A 2 -14.80 32.23 2.93
C ALA A 2 -13.97 31.04 2.45
N PHE A 3 -12.80 30.83 3.07
CA PHE A 3 -12.08 29.57 2.96
C PHE A 3 -12.85 28.53 3.77
N ASP A 4 -13.31 27.50 3.07
CA ASP A 4 -14.25 26.52 3.58
C ASP A 4 -13.62 25.66 4.69
N LEU A 5 -14.25 25.66 5.87
CA LEU A 5 -13.79 25.04 7.11
C LEU A 5 -13.70 23.51 7.03
N GLN A 6 -14.23 22.88 5.97
CA GLN A 6 -14.18 21.43 5.76
C GLN A 6 -12.78 20.89 5.40
N THR A 7 -11.86 21.67 4.84
CA THR A 7 -10.49 21.20 4.55
C THR A 7 -9.61 21.08 5.81
N SER A 8 -10.03 21.71 6.92
CA SER A 8 -9.29 21.67 8.19
C SER A 8 -9.49 20.35 8.95
N LEU A 9 -10.59 19.63 8.67
CA LEU A 9 -10.92 18.36 9.30
C LEU A 9 -10.10 17.17 8.74
N SER A 10 -9.71 17.19 7.46
CA SER A 10 -8.92 16.08 6.88
C SER A 10 -7.46 16.08 7.34
N ILE A 11 -6.83 17.24 7.49
CA ILE A 11 -5.43 17.35 7.96
C ILE A 11 -5.30 16.84 9.41
N HIS A 12 -6.30 17.09 10.26
CA HIS A 12 -6.32 16.58 11.64
C HIS A 12 -6.58 15.06 11.72
N GLN A 13 -7.22 14.47 10.71
CA GLN A 13 -7.38 13.01 10.59
C GLN A 13 -6.10 12.34 10.08
N TYR A 14 -5.38 12.94 9.14
CA TYR A 14 -4.07 12.45 8.69
C TYR A 14 -2.96 12.61 9.76
N ALA A 15 -3.01 13.65 10.58
CA ALA A 15 -2.03 13.86 11.65
C ALA A 15 -2.27 12.97 12.90
N LYS A 16 -3.45 12.34 13.03
CA LYS A 16 -3.80 11.50 14.19
C LYS A 16 -3.11 10.13 14.22
N THR A 17 -2.39 9.73 13.17
CA THR A 17 -1.64 8.47 13.13
C THR A 17 -0.27 8.52 13.82
N CYS A 18 0.22 9.69 14.24
CA CYS A 18 1.51 9.81 14.93
C CYS A 18 1.38 9.92 16.46
N LYS A 19 0.64 9.00 17.09
CA LYS A 19 0.82 8.71 18.52
C LYS A 19 1.38 7.30 18.66
N SER A 20 2.72 7.24 18.68
CA SER A 20 3.54 6.02 18.66
C SER A 20 3.39 5.19 17.38
N ILE A 21 4.48 4.53 16.96
CA ILE A 21 4.47 3.58 15.83
C ILE A 21 3.62 2.37 16.26
N THR A 22 2.29 2.49 16.24
CA THR A 22 1.34 1.40 16.52
C THR A 22 1.06 0.61 15.25
N GLY A 23 2.12 0.12 14.62
CA GLY A 23 2.07 -0.90 13.55
C GLY A 23 2.87 -2.15 13.91
N LEU A 24 3.59 -2.12 15.02
CA LEU A 24 4.44 -3.20 15.48
C LEU A 24 3.58 -4.37 15.98
N GLY A 25 3.71 -5.55 15.34
CA GLY A 25 3.06 -6.77 15.78
C GLY A 25 3.39 -7.10 17.25
N LYS A 26 2.62 -7.98 17.90
CA LYS A 26 2.72 -8.27 19.35
C LYS A 26 4.14 -8.58 19.88
N LYS A 27 5.06 -9.03 19.02
CA LYS A 27 6.47 -9.29 19.36
C LYS A 27 7.35 -8.03 19.47
N PHE A 28 6.92 -6.90 18.90
CA PHE A 28 7.74 -5.69 18.74
C PHE A 28 7.30 -4.50 19.59
N TYR A 29 6.29 -4.64 20.45
CA TYR A 29 5.87 -3.61 21.44
C TYR A 29 6.98 -3.09 22.36
N LYS A 30 8.17 -3.73 22.36
CA LYS A 30 9.35 -3.32 23.13
C LYS A 30 10.32 -2.41 22.38
N ILE A 31 10.14 -2.17 21.07
CA ILE A 31 11.02 -1.26 20.31
C ILE A 31 10.41 0.14 20.37
N HIS A 32 10.95 0.99 21.25
CA HIS A 32 10.54 2.39 21.33
C HIS A 32 11.46 3.24 20.43
N ALA A 33 10.98 3.55 19.23
CA ALA A 33 11.65 4.43 18.28
C ALA A 33 10.77 5.62 17.92
N GLN A 34 11.39 6.77 17.66
CA GLN A 34 10.69 8.01 17.33
C GLN A 34 11.25 8.60 16.03
N ALA A 35 10.44 8.57 14.98
CA ALA A 35 10.61 9.41 13.80
C ALA A 35 9.92 10.76 14.03
N ASP A 36 10.47 11.84 13.47
CA ASP A 36 9.89 13.18 13.57
C ASP A 36 8.98 13.48 12.36
N ILE A 37 9.29 12.91 11.20
CA ILE A 37 8.49 13.05 9.98
C ILE A 37 8.35 11.67 9.32
N ILE A 38 7.14 11.34 8.90
CA ILE A 38 6.83 10.17 8.07
C ILE A 38 6.34 10.71 6.72
N SER A 39 6.96 10.28 5.63
CA SER A 39 6.64 10.70 4.26
C SER A 39 6.62 9.50 3.31
N GLU A 40 6.28 9.75 2.04
CA GLU A 40 6.18 8.71 1.00
C GLU A 40 5.23 7.57 1.42
N ASP A 41 4.05 7.92 1.94
CA ASP A 41 3.03 6.96 2.39
C ASP A 41 3.56 5.95 3.44
N GLY A 42 4.46 6.40 4.32
CA GLY A 42 5.02 5.56 5.38
C GLY A 42 6.33 4.86 5.02
N LEU A 43 6.77 4.92 3.77
CA LEU A 43 8.02 4.29 3.29
C LEU A 43 9.29 5.07 3.63
N HIS A 44 9.18 6.32 4.10
CA HIS A 44 10.35 7.12 4.45
C HIS A 44 10.20 7.79 5.82
N TRP A 45 11.12 7.48 6.74
CA TRP A 45 11.13 7.96 8.10
C TRP A 45 12.30 8.92 8.30
N THR A 46 12.01 10.12 8.78
CA THR A 46 13.02 11.16 8.99
C THR A 46 13.14 11.48 10.47
N LYS A 47 14.37 11.43 10.98
CA LYS A 47 14.74 11.95 12.30
C LYS A 47 15.46 13.28 12.13
N VAL A 48 14.99 14.32 12.81
CA VAL A 48 15.65 15.63 12.88
C VAL A 48 16.30 15.75 14.26
N SER A 49 17.62 15.91 14.30
CA SER A 49 18.36 16.03 15.55
C SER A 49 19.20 17.29 15.58
N SER A 50 18.83 18.23 16.44
CA SER A 50 19.57 19.48 16.67
C SER A 50 20.81 19.30 17.55
N VAL A 51 21.39 18.09 17.59
CA VAL A 51 22.59 17.77 18.36
C VAL A 51 23.79 18.52 17.78
N THR A 52 24.72 18.92 18.64
CA THR A 52 25.98 19.58 18.26
C THR A 52 27.15 18.61 18.39
N GLU A 53 28.26 18.84 17.69
CA GLU A 53 29.47 18.01 17.79
C GLU A 53 29.93 17.82 19.24
N LYS A 54 29.96 18.91 20.04
CA LYS A 54 30.31 18.86 21.47
C LYS A 54 29.45 17.87 22.27
N ARG A 55 28.17 17.75 21.93
CA ARG A 55 27.24 16.86 22.60
C ARG A 55 27.47 15.41 22.19
N ILE A 56 27.76 15.16 20.91
CA ILE A 56 28.16 13.83 20.42
C ILE A 56 29.44 13.38 21.14
N ILE A 57 30.45 14.25 21.23
CA ILE A 57 31.70 13.97 21.94
C ILE A 57 31.44 13.66 23.42
N TRP A 58 30.57 14.42 24.08
CA TRP A 58 30.19 14.14 25.47
C TRP A 58 29.50 12.78 25.63
N ASP A 59 28.56 12.45 24.74
CA ASP A 59 27.89 11.14 24.75
C ASP A 59 28.90 10.00 24.49
N LEU A 60 29.91 10.23 23.63
CA LEU A 60 31.01 9.28 23.38
C LEU A 60 31.91 9.10 24.60
N ALA A 61 32.31 10.20 25.25
CA ALA A 61 33.10 10.14 26.48
C ALA A 61 32.35 9.39 27.59
N LYS A 62 31.05 9.63 27.72
CA LYS A 62 30.18 8.92 28.68
C LYS A 62 30.06 7.42 28.37
N ALA A 63 30.07 7.05 27.09
CA ALA A 63 30.10 5.67 26.63
C ALA A 63 31.50 5.01 26.69
N GLY A 64 32.51 5.71 27.22
CA GLY A 64 33.88 5.18 27.33
C GLY A 64 34.69 5.19 26.03
N TRP A 65 34.23 5.89 24.98
CA TRP A 65 34.93 5.96 23.70
C TRP A 65 36.14 6.90 23.70
N VAL A 66 36.27 7.75 24.72
CA VAL A 66 37.37 8.73 24.85
C VAL A 66 38.24 8.31 26.03
N GLY A 67 39.27 7.49 25.77
CA GLY A 67 40.19 7.03 26.81
C GLY A 67 41.20 5.96 26.37
N SER A 68 42.18 6.34 25.54
CA SER A 68 43.59 5.93 25.69
C SER A 68 44.38 6.52 24.52
N SER A 69 44.88 7.73 24.74
CA SER A 69 46.10 8.19 24.09
C SER A 69 47.07 8.51 25.22
N ASP A 70 47.48 7.48 25.94
CA ASP A 70 48.81 7.41 26.55
C ASP A 70 49.13 5.95 26.91
N GLU A 71 50.40 5.64 26.71
CA GLU A 71 51.03 4.32 26.71
C GLU A 71 50.80 3.52 27.99
N SER A 72 50.09 2.38 27.86
CA SER A 72 50.32 1.21 28.72
C SER A 72 49.68 -0.02 28.08
N GLU A 73 50.55 -0.96 27.69
CA GLU A 73 50.18 -2.33 27.32
C GLU A 73 49.48 -3.01 28.51
N ASP A 74 48.57 -3.93 28.18
CA ASP A 74 47.91 -4.89 29.06
C ASP A 74 46.78 -4.35 29.96
N GLU A 75 45.58 -4.27 29.39
CA GLU A 75 44.36 -4.90 29.95
C GLU A 75 43.23 -4.83 28.90
N ALA A 76 42.78 -5.99 28.43
CA ALA A 76 41.61 -6.10 27.55
C ALA A 76 40.35 -5.80 28.37
N ILE A 77 40.04 -4.51 28.54
CA ILE A 77 38.77 -4.07 29.11
C ILE A 77 37.66 -4.46 28.14
N GLU A 78 36.81 -5.38 28.56
CA GLU A 78 35.60 -5.79 27.86
C GLU A 78 34.64 -4.59 27.84
N TYR A 79 34.69 -3.78 26.78
CA TYR A 79 33.84 -2.62 26.58
C TYR A 79 32.37 -3.07 26.58
N ASP A 80 31.57 -2.58 27.54
CA ASP A 80 30.10 -2.67 27.48
C ASP A 80 29.65 -1.77 26.32
N ASP A 81 29.62 -2.36 25.12
CA ASP A 81 29.38 -1.76 23.81
C ASP A 81 27.91 -1.32 23.66
N LYS A 82 27.37 -0.65 24.70
CA LYS A 82 26.02 -0.11 24.70
C LYS A 82 26.04 1.20 23.94
N PRO A 83 25.36 1.28 22.79
CA PRO A 83 25.23 2.52 22.05
C PRO A 83 24.59 3.58 22.97
N GLU A 84 25.24 4.74 23.12
CA GLU A 84 24.68 5.93 23.77
C GLU A 84 24.44 7.07 22.76
N GLY A 85 23.64 8.06 23.16
CA GLY A 85 23.42 9.27 22.38
C GLY A 85 22.72 9.03 21.03
N LEU A 86 23.20 9.73 20.01
CA LEU A 86 22.62 9.73 18.66
C LEU A 86 22.60 8.33 18.02
N LEU A 87 23.67 7.56 18.18
CA LEU A 87 23.80 6.23 17.58
C LEU A 87 22.71 5.28 18.10
N LYS A 88 22.44 5.29 19.41
CA LYS A 88 21.38 4.49 20.04
C LYS A 88 20.01 4.78 19.44
N GLN A 89 19.71 6.06 19.20
CA GLN A 89 18.43 6.48 18.63
C GLN A 89 18.28 5.97 17.20
N VAL A 90 19.34 6.06 16.41
CA VAL A 90 19.36 5.59 15.02
C VAL A 90 19.25 4.07 14.94
N GLU A 91 19.97 3.33 15.78
CA GLU A 91 19.88 1.86 15.83
C GLU A 91 18.49 1.39 16.26
N ALA A 92 17.86 2.05 17.24
CA ALA A 92 16.48 1.79 17.61
C ALA A 92 15.51 2.06 16.44
N LEU A 93 15.73 3.14 15.70
CA LEU A 93 14.93 3.48 14.52
C LEU A 93 15.12 2.48 13.38
N ARG A 94 16.37 2.04 13.12
CA ARG A 94 16.68 0.98 12.16
C ARG A 94 15.97 -0.32 12.54
N LYS A 95 16.07 -0.73 13.81
CA LYS A 95 15.37 -1.93 14.29
C LYS A 95 13.85 -1.82 14.12
N ALA A 96 13.27 -0.65 14.36
CA ALA A 96 11.84 -0.42 14.15
C ALA A 96 11.45 -0.45 12.66
N SER A 97 12.28 0.12 11.79
CA SER A 97 12.09 0.08 10.33
C SER A 97 12.12 -1.36 9.81
N LEU A 98 13.14 -2.15 10.18
CA LEU A 98 13.25 -3.55 9.77
C LEU A 98 12.13 -4.44 10.35
N ALA A 99 11.55 -4.05 11.49
CA ALA A 99 10.41 -4.74 12.08
C ALA A 99 9.06 -4.34 11.45
N THR A 100 9.04 -3.33 10.59
CA THR A 100 7.84 -2.77 9.97
C THR A 100 7.90 -2.99 8.47
N VAL A 101 6.79 -3.43 7.87
CA VAL A 101 6.64 -3.49 6.43
C VAL A 101 5.47 -2.61 6.05
N VAL A 102 5.68 -1.74 5.08
CA VAL A 102 4.70 -0.81 4.53
C VAL A 102 4.73 -0.99 3.02
N HIS A 103 3.59 -1.28 2.40
CA HIS A 103 3.48 -1.54 0.95
C HIS A 103 4.55 -2.51 0.44
N GLY A 104 4.74 -3.63 1.14
CA GLY A 104 5.73 -4.65 0.80
C GLY A 104 7.19 -4.23 1.00
N ARG A 105 7.52 -3.12 1.66
CA ARG A 105 8.91 -2.66 1.84
C ARG A 105 9.20 -2.23 3.27
N HIS A 106 10.46 -2.35 3.67
CA HIS A 106 10.95 -1.74 4.90
C HIS A 106 11.13 -0.23 4.71
N PRO A 107 10.65 0.62 5.66
CA PRO A 107 10.80 2.06 5.54
C PRO A 107 12.27 2.51 5.55
N ARG A 108 12.65 3.37 4.60
CA ARG A 108 13.98 3.97 4.57
C ARG A 108 14.12 5.03 5.66
N ILE A 109 15.34 5.22 6.16
CA ILE A 109 15.61 6.18 7.23
C ILE A 109 16.50 7.30 6.70
N SER A 110 16.13 8.53 7.05
CA SER A 110 17.02 9.68 6.92
C SER A 110 17.20 10.40 8.26
N LEU A 111 18.41 10.94 8.46
CA LEU A 111 18.81 11.69 9.62
C LEU A 111 19.22 13.10 9.19
N ILE A 112 18.54 14.11 9.69
CA ILE A 112 18.82 15.52 9.41
C ILE A 112 19.53 16.13 10.63
N LEU A 113 20.74 16.64 10.41
CA LEU A 113 21.63 17.20 11.43
C LEU A 113 21.94 18.68 11.12
N PRO A 114 21.04 19.62 11.46
CA PRO A 114 21.18 21.03 11.06
C PRO A 114 22.34 21.77 11.71
N LYS A 115 22.97 21.22 12.74
CA LYS A 115 24.08 21.85 13.48
C LYS A 115 25.41 21.11 13.33
N ILE A 116 25.48 20.15 12.41
CA ILE A 116 26.66 19.35 12.14
C ILE A 116 27.11 19.65 10.71
N LYS A 117 28.39 19.91 10.54
CA LYS A 117 29.00 20.16 9.23
C LYS A 117 29.11 18.87 8.42
N ALA A 118 29.17 18.99 7.10
CA ALA A 118 29.39 17.88 6.18
C ALA A 118 30.70 17.14 6.51
N VAL A 119 31.73 17.91 6.87
CA VAL A 119 33.01 17.41 7.41
C VAL A 119 33.11 17.89 8.86
N PRO A 120 32.91 17.00 9.85
CA PRO A 120 33.02 17.36 11.26
C PRO A 120 34.46 17.76 11.64
N ASP A 121 34.60 18.61 12.65
CA ASP A 121 35.91 19.06 13.12
C ASP A 121 36.63 17.95 13.93
N SER A 122 35.87 17.02 14.52
CA SER A 122 36.38 15.86 15.29
C SER A 122 36.35 14.55 14.48
N LYS A 123 37.45 13.80 14.56
CA LYS A 123 37.58 12.46 13.93
C LYS A 123 36.60 11.45 14.53
N GLU A 124 36.32 11.57 15.82
CA GLU A 124 35.40 10.70 16.55
C GLU A 124 33.96 10.90 16.07
N VAL A 125 33.54 12.16 15.88
CA VAL A 125 32.23 12.49 15.30
C VAL A 125 32.12 11.95 13.87
N ALA A 126 33.17 12.13 13.05
CA ALA A 126 33.20 11.60 11.69
C ALA A 126 33.04 10.07 11.66
N LYS A 127 33.69 9.33 12.58
CA LYS A 127 33.52 7.87 12.72
C LYS A 127 32.09 7.47 13.04
N ILE A 128 31.40 8.19 13.95
CA ILE A 128 30.01 7.89 14.29
C ILE A 128 29.06 8.16 13.13
N LEU A 129 29.24 9.28 12.41
CA LEU A 129 28.44 9.55 11.21
C LEU A 129 28.69 8.48 10.14
N GLN A 130 29.92 8.02 9.98
CA GLN A 130 30.21 6.92 9.06
C GLN A 130 29.52 5.62 9.51
N LYS A 131 29.62 5.26 10.79
CA LYS A 131 28.90 4.09 11.34
C LYS A 131 27.40 4.18 11.06
N ILE A 132 26.78 5.36 11.22
CA ILE A 132 25.36 5.58 10.89
C ILE A 132 25.09 5.38 9.39
N ARG A 133 25.96 5.87 8.50
CA ARG A 133 25.83 5.64 7.04
C ARG A 133 25.96 4.17 6.67
N ASP A 134 26.87 3.45 7.33
CA ASP A 134 27.08 2.02 7.14
C ASP A 134 25.85 1.22 7.59
N LEU A 135 24.97 1.80 8.43
CA LEU A 135 23.67 1.23 8.76
C LEU A 135 22.60 1.43 7.66
N GLY A 136 22.95 2.04 6.52
CA GLY A 136 22.02 2.35 5.42
C GLY A 136 21.20 3.62 5.63
N VAL A 137 21.58 4.47 6.60
CA VAL A 137 20.84 5.70 6.93
C VAL A 137 21.37 6.87 6.12
N LEU A 138 20.47 7.59 5.44
CA LEU A 138 20.81 8.79 4.68
C LEU A 138 21.00 9.97 5.63
N ILE A 139 22.20 10.53 5.72
CA ILE A 139 22.49 11.70 6.57
C ILE A 139 22.48 12.97 5.72
N LYS A 140 21.74 13.99 6.16
CA LYS A 140 21.80 15.36 5.63
C LYS A 140 22.36 16.30 6.68
N THR A 141 23.43 17.02 6.32
CA THR A 141 24.15 17.95 7.20
C THR A 141 23.74 19.39 6.97
N SER A 142 24.29 20.33 7.75
CA SER A 142 23.91 21.74 7.74
C SER A 142 24.01 22.40 6.36
N GLU A 143 24.96 21.96 5.55
CA GLU A 143 25.27 22.48 4.21
C GLU A 143 24.29 21.97 3.13
N GLU A 144 23.61 20.86 3.40
CA GLU A 144 22.64 20.24 2.48
C GLU A 144 21.19 20.69 2.76
N ILE A 145 20.98 21.45 3.84
CA ILE A 145 19.67 21.97 4.20
C ILE A 145 19.49 23.32 3.49
N PRO A 146 18.41 23.50 2.69
CA PRO A 146 18.13 24.77 2.04
C PRO A 146 18.04 25.90 3.08
N ILE A 147 18.77 27.00 2.83
CA ILE A 147 18.78 28.19 3.70
C ILE A 147 17.40 28.85 3.70
N GLU A 148 16.73 28.85 2.55
CA GLU A 148 15.39 29.39 2.41
C GLU A 148 14.33 28.29 2.58
N PRO A 149 13.32 28.49 3.44
CA PRO A 149 12.22 27.55 3.55
C PRO A 149 11.44 27.51 2.23
N PRO A 150 10.98 26.33 1.79
CA PRO A 150 10.11 26.25 0.62
C PRO A 150 8.82 27.04 0.89
N ARG A 151 8.18 27.52 -0.18
CA ARG A 151 6.85 28.12 -0.06
C ARG A 151 5.90 27.12 0.59
N LEU A 152 5.05 27.60 1.50
CA LEU A 152 4.12 26.74 2.23
C LEU A 152 3.24 25.89 1.30
N SER A 153 2.82 26.44 0.16
CA SER A 153 2.06 25.72 -0.87
C SER A 153 2.80 24.49 -1.41
N ASP A 154 4.10 24.64 -1.63
CA ASP A 154 4.94 23.59 -2.23
C ASP A 154 5.28 22.53 -1.17
N ALA A 155 5.47 22.96 0.07
CA ALA A 155 5.65 22.06 1.22
C ALA A 155 4.38 21.22 1.48
N ILE A 156 3.20 21.84 1.51
CA ILE A 156 1.92 21.13 1.71
C ILE A 156 1.70 20.12 0.58
N ARG A 157 1.93 20.50 -0.68
CA ARG A 157 1.80 19.58 -1.82
C ARG A 157 2.71 18.36 -1.70
N LYS A 158 3.97 18.57 -1.28
CA LYS A 158 4.93 17.47 -1.08
C LYS A 158 4.61 16.60 0.13
N MET A 159 4.04 17.19 1.19
CA MET A 159 3.62 16.46 2.39
C MET A 159 2.33 15.67 2.17
N ALA A 160 1.44 16.19 1.32
CA ALA A 160 0.21 15.55 0.89
C ALA A 160 0.39 14.82 -0.46
N ALA A 161 1.63 14.52 -0.87
CA ALA A 161 1.91 13.89 -2.15
C ALA A 161 1.09 12.59 -2.27
N GLU A 162 0.24 12.54 -3.28
CA GLU A 162 -0.65 11.41 -3.49
C GLU A 162 0.17 10.21 -3.97
N ARG A 163 -0.13 9.03 -3.44
CA ARG A 163 0.54 7.77 -3.81
C ARG A 163 0.49 7.53 -5.33
N PHE A 164 -0.46 8.13 -6.04
CA PHE A 164 -0.60 8.05 -7.49
C PHE A 164 0.63 8.55 -8.26
N GLU A 165 1.41 9.50 -7.75
CA GLU A 165 2.61 10.00 -8.45
C GLU A 165 3.69 8.92 -8.62
N THR A 166 3.66 7.93 -7.73
CA THR A 166 4.64 6.84 -7.65
C THR A 166 4.16 5.52 -8.25
N PHE A 167 2.99 5.52 -8.89
CA PHE A 167 2.49 4.37 -9.62
C PHE A 167 3.26 4.14 -10.92
N SER A 168 3.37 2.87 -11.33
CA SER A 168 3.91 2.50 -12.63
C SER A 168 3.10 3.07 -13.80
N ASP A 169 3.74 3.26 -14.96
CA ASP A 169 3.09 3.76 -16.19
C ASP A 169 1.98 2.84 -16.72
N THR A 170 2.08 1.55 -16.39
CA THR A 170 1.05 0.54 -16.66
C THR A 170 0.59 -0.04 -15.34
N LEU A 171 -0.71 -0.02 -15.10
CA LEU A 171 -1.35 -0.53 -13.90
C LEU A 171 -1.86 -1.95 -14.13
N ASN A 172 -1.64 -2.82 -13.15
CA ASN A 172 -2.28 -4.12 -13.09
C ASN A 172 -3.58 -4.00 -12.28
N ILE A 173 -4.70 -4.45 -12.82
CA ILE A 173 -6.01 -4.34 -12.20
C ILE A 173 -6.43 -5.71 -11.67
N ASP A 174 -6.56 -5.81 -10.34
CA ASP A 174 -7.07 -7.00 -9.68
C ASP A 174 -8.57 -7.20 -9.94
N CYS A 175 -9.06 -8.44 -9.83
CA CYS A 175 -10.45 -8.81 -10.00
C CYS A 175 -11.39 -8.01 -9.08
N THR A 176 -10.99 -7.73 -7.84
CA THR A 176 -11.80 -6.91 -6.92
C THR A 176 -12.00 -5.47 -7.43
N THR A 177 -10.98 -4.89 -8.07
CA THR A 177 -11.05 -3.56 -8.68
C THR A 177 -11.81 -3.59 -10.00
N LEU A 178 -11.65 -4.64 -10.81
CA LEU A 178 -12.46 -4.86 -12.01
C LEU A 178 -13.96 -4.89 -11.67
N LEU A 179 -14.35 -5.59 -10.62
CA LEU A 179 -15.73 -5.63 -10.14
C LEU A 179 -16.20 -4.24 -9.65
N ALA A 180 -15.34 -3.48 -8.99
CA ALA A 180 -15.66 -2.11 -8.59
C ALA A 180 -15.94 -1.19 -9.78
N PHE A 181 -15.17 -1.32 -10.88
CA PHE A 181 -15.43 -0.61 -12.14
C PHE A 181 -16.70 -1.06 -12.87
N ALA A 182 -17.22 -2.25 -12.59
CA ALA A 182 -18.44 -2.75 -13.23
C ALA A 182 -19.69 -2.53 -12.37
N SER A 183 -19.55 -2.46 -11.05
CA SER A 183 -20.65 -2.49 -10.08
C SER A 183 -21.62 -1.32 -10.23
N ASP A 184 -22.93 -1.61 -10.15
CA ASP A 184 -23.96 -0.56 -10.09
C ASP A 184 -23.76 0.37 -8.88
N LEU A 185 -23.24 -0.17 -7.77
CA LEU A 185 -22.97 0.60 -6.55
C LEU A 185 -21.98 1.74 -6.80
N SER A 186 -21.07 1.59 -7.76
CA SER A 186 -20.02 2.59 -8.02
C SER A 186 -20.39 3.61 -9.10
N HIS A 187 -21.54 3.46 -9.78
CA HIS A 187 -21.88 4.23 -10.98
C HIS A 187 -23.21 5.01 -10.87
N GLY A 188 -23.91 4.89 -9.75
CA GLY A 188 -25.12 5.64 -9.48
C GLY A 188 -25.71 5.34 -8.11
N ARG A 189 -26.85 5.98 -7.82
CA ARG A 189 -27.56 5.76 -6.57
C ARG A 189 -28.33 4.45 -6.64
N VAL A 190 -27.97 3.51 -5.78
CA VAL A 190 -28.68 2.23 -5.61
C VAL A 190 -29.54 2.31 -4.35
N GLU A 191 -30.84 2.16 -4.51
CA GLU A 191 -31.74 2.13 -3.35
C GLU A 191 -31.63 0.79 -2.61
N PRO A 192 -31.64 0.78 -1.28
CA PRO A 192 -31.63 -0.46 -0.51
C PRO A 192 -32.83 -1.35 -0.86
N ALA A 193 -32.55 -2.60 -1.21
CA ALA A 193 -33.56 -3.60 -1.53
C ALA A 193 -33.56 -4.75 -0.52
N HIS A 194 -34.68 -5.47 -0.43
CA HIS A 194 -34.87 -6.53 0.58
C HIS A 194 -33.97 -7.77 0.37
N TRP A 195 -33.44 -7.97 -0.84
CA TRP A 195 -32.48 -9.02 -1.16
C TRP A 195 -31.02 -8.59 -0.97
N HIS A 196 -30.75 -7.31 -0.70
CA HIS A 196 -29.39 -6.86 -0.39
C HIS A 196 -28.97 -7.39 0.97
N ASN A 197 -27.80 -8.02 1.01
CA ASN A 197 -27.19 -8.42 2.27
C ASN A 197 -26.62 -7.19 3.01
N ARG A 198 -26.28 -7.38 4.28
CA ARG A 198 -25.73 -6.31 5.14
C ARG A 198 -24.47 -5.65 4.56
N ALA A 199 -23.65 -6.38 3.82
CA ALA A 199 -22.44 -5.84 3.22
C ALA A 199 -22.77 -4.87 2.08
N ILE A 200 -23.72 -5.22 1.21
CA ILE A 200 -24.21 -4.35 0.13
C ILE A 200 -24.89 -3.11 0.74
N SER A 201 -25.74 -3.27 1.75
CA SER A 201 -26.37 -2.12 2.44
C SER A 201 -25.34 -1.14 2.98
N ARG A 202 -24.27 -1.66 3.61
CA ARG A 202 -23.16 -0.81 4.09
C ARG A 202 -22.40 -0.13 2.95
N GLN A 203 -22.19 -0.81 1.82
CA GLN A 203 -21.53 -0.21 0.66
C GLN A 203 -22.38 0.91 0.04
N ILE A 204 -23.71 0.78 0.04
CA ILE A 204 -24.63 1.86 -0.37
C ILE A 204 -24.47 3.09 0.54
N GLU A 205 -24.43 2.89 1.86
CA GLU A 205 -24.19 3.96 2.83
C GLU A 205 -22.83 4.62 2.62
N MET A 206 -21.77 3.83 2.41
CA MET A 206 -20.43 4.34 2.15
C MET A 206 -20.35 5.15 0.85
N GLU A 207 -21.00 4.69 -0.23
CA GLU A 207 -21.02 5.42 -1.50
C GLU A 207 -21.80 6.75 -1.38
N ALA A 208 -22.81 6.81 -0.51
CA ALA A 208 -23.53 8.06 -0.26
C ALA A 208 -22.65 9.13 0.43
N GLU A 209 -21.60 8.71 1.14
CA GLU A 209 -20.63 9.59 1.80
C GLU A 209 -19.44 9.93 0.90
N ASP A 210 -18.87 8.94 0.21
CA ASP A 210 -17.70 9.10 -0.66
C ASP A 210 -17.78 8.18 -1.89
N LEU A 211 -17.79 8.79 -3.07
CA LEU A 211 -17.99 8.12 -4.36
C LEU A 211 -16.71 7.42 -4.82
N LEU A 212 -16.64 6.09 -4.75
CA LEU A 212 -15.38 5.37 -4.95
C LEU A 212 -14.72 5.62 -6.31
N ILE A 213 -15.52 5.61 -7.38
CA ILE A 213 -14.99 5.72 -8.74
C ILE A 213 -14.44 7.13 -9.01
N PRO A 214 -15.21 8.22 -8.84
CA PRO A 214 -14.71 9.59 -9.05
C PRO A 214 -13.66 10.04 -8.03
N SER A 215 -13.76 9.65 -6.76
CA SER A 215 -12.87 10.16 -5.71
C SER A 215 -11.56 9.39 -5.61
N SER A 216 -11.52 8.14 -6.05
CA SER A 216 -10.39 7.24 -5.79
C SER A 216 -9.91 6.50 -7.03
N LEU A 217 -10.75 5.66 -7.67
CA LEU A 217 -10.28 4.76 -8.72
C LEU A 217 -9.90 5.46 -10.03
N TRP A 218 -10.70 6.42 -10.50
CA TRP A 218 -10.35 7.19 -11.71
C TRP A 218 -9.11 8.07 -11.51
N PRO A 219 -8.97 8.83 -10.41
CA PRO A 219 -7.72 9.52 -10.07
C PRO A 219 -6.51 8.58 -10.00
N ALA A 220 -6.66 7.40 -9.37
CA ALA A 220 -5.62 6.39 -9.27
C ALA A 220 -5.15 5.91 -10.65
N CYS A 221 -6.09 5.69 -11.58
CA CYS A 221 -5.78 5.31 -12.95
C CYS A 221 -5.13 6.45 -13.75
N GLY A 222 -5.75 7.64 -13.74
CA GLY A 222 -5.39 8.74 -14.64
C GLY A 222 -5.32 8.29 -16.11
N ALA A 223 -4.30 8.77 -16.83
CA ALA A 223 -4.04 8.41 -18.22
C ALA A 223 -3.23 7.10 -18.41
N ARG A 224 -2.97 6.34 -17.33
CA ARG A 224 -2.09 5.17 -17.38
C ARG A 224 -2.69 4.04 -18.18
N LYS A 225 -1.84 3.21 -18.78
CA LYS A 225 -2.27 1.98 -19.44
C LYS A 225 -2.76 1.00 -18.37
N MET A 226 -3.76 0.19 -18.69
CA MET A 226 -4.28 -0.80 -17.75
C MET A 226 -4.21 -2.20 -18.35
N VAL A 227 -3.82 -3.15 -17.53
CA VAL A 227 -3.80 -4.58 -17.84
C VAL A 227 -4.45 -5.37 -16.73
N CYS A 228 -4.98 -6.55 -17.04
CA CYS A 228 -5.37 -7.54 -16.04
C CYS A 228 -5.00 -8.94 -16.53
N THR A 229 -4.77 -9.87 -15.62
CA THR A 229 -4.48 -11.25 -16.00
C THR A 229 -5.70 -11.95 -16.60
N LYS A 230 -5.47 -12.98 -17.41
CA LYS A 230 -6.53 -13.79 -18.00
C LYS A 230 -7.41 -14.42 -16.92
N GLU A 231 -6.82 -14.92 -15.85
CA GLU A 231 -7.53 -15.52 -14.71
C GLU A 231 -8.44 -14.49 -14.02
N ALA A 232 -7.97 -13.25 -13.84
CA ALA A 232 -8.79 -12.18 -13.28
C ALA A 232 -9.97 -11.83 -14.19
N ALA A 233 -9.75 -11.73 -15.50
CA ALA A 233 -10.81 -11.46 -16.47
C ALA A 233 -11.85 -12.59 -16.52
N ILE A 234 -11.41 -13.85 -16.54
CA ILE A 234 -12.31 -15.02 -16.48
C ILE A 234 -13.14 -14.99 -15.21
N ARG A 235 -12.49 -14.78 -14.06
CA ARG A 235 -13.19 -14.77 -12.77
C ARG A 235 -14.20 -13.65 -12.66
N MET A 236 -13.86 -12.46 -13.15
CA MET A 236 -14.79 -11.34 -13.24
C MET A 236 -16.02 -11.73 -14.07
N GLN A 237 -15.82 -12.32 -15.25
CA GLN A 237 -16.91 -12.74 -16.13
C GLN A 237 -17.80 -13.79 -15.47
N GLU A 238 -17.23 -14.82 -14.81
CA GLU A 238 -17.99 -15.83 -14.07
C GLU A 238 -18.90 -15.20 -13.00
N ILE A 239 -18.37 -14.23 -12.26
CA ILE A 239 -19.12 -13.51 -11.21
C ILE A 239 -20.26 -12.70 -11.84
N ILE A 240 -19.98 -11.95 -12.91
CA ILE A 240 -20.96 -11.16 -13.64
C ILE A 240 -22.08 -12.04 -14.21
N ASP A 241 -21.75 -13.16 -14.85
CA ASP A 241 -22.74 -14.06 -15.45
C ASP A 241 -23.65 -14.68 -14.38
N THR A 242 -23.08 -14.98 -13.21
CA THR A 242 -23.81 -15.61 -12.11
C THR A 242 -24.75 -14.62 -11.43
N ILE A 243 -24.25 -13.47 -10.99
CA ILE A 243 -25.00 -12.56 -10.10
C ILE A 243 -25.20 -11.15 -10.64
N GLY A 244 -24.50 -10.74 -11.69
CA GLY A 244 -24.52 -9.37 -12.19
C GLY A 244 -25.85 -8.93 -12.82
N SER A 245 -26.12 -7.64 -12.75
CA SER A 245 -27.21 -6.97 -13.48
C SER A 245 -26.87 -6.82 -14.97
N GLU A 246 -27.87 -6.43 -15.78
CA GLU A 246 -27.65 -6.15 -17.21
C GLU A 246 -26.68 -4.97 -17.41
N ALA A 247 -26.78 -3.93 -16.57
CA ALA A 247 -25.89 -2.77 -16.63
C ALA A 247 -24.45 -3.13 -16.22
N GLU A 248 -24.29 -3.93 -15.17
CA GLU A 248 -22.99 -4.45 -14.72
C GLU A 248 -22.33 -5.31 -15.81
N SER A 249 -23.12 -6.16 -16.49
CA SER A 249 -22.64 -6.97 -17.61
C SER A 249 -22.18 -6.13 -18.80
N LYS A 250 -22.94 -5.09 -19.16
CA LYS A 250 -22.56 -4.16 -20.23
C LYS A 250 -21.28 -3.39 -19.88
N ARG A 251 -21.15 -2.88 -18.64
CA ARG A 251 -19.92 -2.21 -18.19
C ARG A 251 -18.73 -3.17 -18.21
N ALA A 252 -18.88 -4.41 -17.72
CA ALA A 252 -17.83 -5.43 -17.78
C ALA A 252 -17.35 -5.71 -19.22
N SER A 253 -18.30 -5.84 -20.17
CA SER A 253 -17.99 -6.06 -21.58
C SER A 253 -17.21 -4.88 -22.20
N LEU A 254 -17.59 -3.64 -21.87
CA LEU A 254 -16.87 -2.44 -22.32
C LEU A 254 -15.47 -2.33 -21.68
N LEU A 255 -15.34 -2.65 -20.39
CA LEU A 255 -14.06 -2.61 -19.67
C LEU A 255 -13.02 -3.52 -20.33
N LEU A 256 -13.42 -4.73 -20.70
CA LEU A 256 -12.52 -5.73 -21.28
C LEU A 256 -12.47 -5.70 -22.81
N GLY A 257 -13.28 -4.84 -23.45
CA GLY A 257 -13.41 -4.80 -24.92
C GLY A 257 -13.87 -6.15 -25.49
N ALA A 258 -14.79 -6.83 -24.81
CA ALA A 258 -15.23 -8.18 -25.17
C ALA A 258 -16.35 -8.17 -26.24
N GLY A 259 -16.41 -9.21 -27.07
CA GLY A 259 -17.47 -9.38 -28.07
C GLY A 259 -17.45 -8.28 -29.14
N GLU A 260 -18.59 -7.65 -29.38
CA GLU A 260 -18.75 -6.56 -30.36
C GLU A 260 -17.90 -5.33 -30.01
N ASN A 261 -17.56 -5.16 -28.73
CA ASN A 261 -16.74 -4.05 -28.25
C ASN A 261 -15.26 -4.18 -28.63
N ALA A 262 -14.81 -5.35 -29.09
CA ALA A 262 -13.42 -5.57 -29.51
C ALA A 262 -13.01 -4.74 -30.74
N LEU A 263 -13.99 -4.29 -31.53
CA LEU A 263 -13.78 -3.49 -32.74
C LEU A 263 -13.84 -1.98 -32.48
N LEU A 264 -14.27 -1.58 -31.28
CA LEU A 264 -14.43 -0.18 -30.94
C LEU A 264 -13.10 0.45 -30.56
N ASP A 265 -12.91 1.70 -30.97
CA ASP A 265 -11.78 2.49 -30.49
C ASP A 265 -12.02 2.98 -29.05
N ARG A 266 -10.95 3.49 -28.43
CA ARG A 266 -10.99 3.99 -27.05
C ARG A 266 -12.05 5.07 -26.84
N HIS A 267 -12.22 5.98 -27.80
CA HIS A 267 -13.16 7.08 -27.66
C HIS A 267 -14.60 6.57 -27.71
N GLN A 268 -14.89 5.64 -28.61
CA GLN A 268 -16.18 4.95 -28.70
C GLN A 268 -16.49 4.16 -27.42
N LEU A 269 -15.52 3.44 -26.87
CA LEU A 269 -15.68 2.72 -25.60
C LEU A 269 -16.00 3.66 -24.44
N VAL A 270 -15.26 4.77 -24.30
CA VAL A 270 -15.51 5.78 -23.26
C VAL A 270 -16.89 6.42 -23.43
N GLN A 271 -17.30 6.74 -24.66
CA GLN A 271 -18.63 7.29 -24.95
C GLN A 271 -19.75 6.31 -24.57
N GLN A 272 -19.61 5.03 -24.90
CA GLN A 272 -20.59 4.03 -24.51
C GLN A 272 -20.61 3.80 -22.99
N PHE A 273 -19.44 3.80 -22.36
CA PHE A 273 -19.33 3.66 -20.92
C PHE A 273 -19.99 4.83 -20.19
N GLN A 274 -19.87 6.07 -20.70
CA GLN A 274 -20.51 7.26 -20.15
C GLN A 274 -22.04 7.13 -20.05
N ILE A 275 -22.68 6.41 -20.97
CA ILE A 275 -24.14 6.19 -20.94
C ILE A 275 -24.54 5.30 -19.76
N LEU A 276 -23.61 4.48 -19.25
CA LEU A 276 -23.85 3.52 -18.17
C LEU A 276 -23.44 4.03 -16.78
N THR A 277 -23.09 5.32 -16.66
CA THR A 277 -22.73 5.92 -15.38
C THR A 277 -23.28 7.34 -15.23
N ASN A 278 -23.62 7.70 -14.00
CA ASN A 278 -24.08 9.05 -13.65
C ASN A 278 -22.92 10.05 -13.48
N TYR A 279 -21.67 9.60 -13.59
CA TYR A 279 -20.50 10.42 -13.35
C TYR A 279 -19.74 10.69 -14.65
N PRO A 280 -19.09 11.85 -14.80
CA PRO A 280 -18.31 12.15 -15.99
C PRO A 280 -17.09 11.22 -16.06
N VAL A 281 -17.04 10.39 -17.10
CA VAL A 281 -15.93 9.47 -17.34
C VAL A 281 -14.71 10.27 -17.83
N PRO A 282 -13.51 10.08 -17.24
CA PRO A 282 -12.32 10.78 -17.68
C PRO A 282 -11.98 10.47 -19.14
N VAL A 283 -11.70 11.52 -19.91
CA VAL A 283 -11.43 11.40 -21.35
C VAL A 283 -10.10 10.69 -21.60
N GLU A 284 -9.18 10.70 -20.64
CA GLU A 284 -7.88 10.05 -20.67
C GLU A 284 -7.92 8.60 -20.18
N TRP A 285 -9.06 8.10 -19.71
CA TRP A 285 -9.15 6.75 -19.17
C TRP A 285 -8.85 5.70 -20.25
N SER A 286 -7.93 4.78 -19.93
CA SER A 286 -7.39 3.81 -20.89
C SER A 286 -8.27 2.58 -21.03
N LEU A 287 -9.33 2.67 -21.83
CA LEU A 287 -10.13 1.52 -22.25
C LEU A 287 -9.74 0.98 -23.64
N PRO A 288 -9.85 -0.34 -23.88
CA PRO A 288 -10.17 -1.39 -22.91
C PRO A 288 -8.96 -1.75 -22.03
N ILE A 289 -9.22 -2.34 -20.86
CA ILE A 289 -8.20 -2.98 -20.03
C ILE A 289 -7.68 -4.20 -20.79
N LYS A 290 -6.37 -4.25 -21.05
CA LYS A 290 -5.78 -5.32 -21.85
C LYS A 290 -5.61 -6.59 -21.03
N ILE A 291 -6.15 -7.70 -21.54
CA ILE A 291 -5.96 -9.01 -20.93
C ILE A 291 -4.58 -9.56 -21.29
N VAL A 292 -3.79 -9.90 -20.28
CA VAL A 292 -2.48 -10.53 -20.44
C VAL A 292 -2.56 -12.02 -20.09
N ASN A 293 -1.89 -12.83 -20.91
CA ASN A 293 -1.73 -14.26 -20.68
C ASN A 293 -0.23 -14.55 -20.56
N PHE A 294 0.17 -15.28 -19.53
CA PHE A 294 1.57 -15.53 -19.23
C PHE A 294 1.75 -16.93 -18.61
N ASP A 295 3.00 -17.37 -18.58
CA ASP A 295 3.39 -18.64 -17.95
C ASP A 295 4.07 -18.33 -16.62
N MET A 296 3.47 -18.82 -15.53
CA MET A 296 3.98 -18.67 -14.16
C MET A 296 5.44 -19.13 -14.05
N SER A 297 5.79 -20.23 -14.72
CA SER A 297 7.12 -20.84 -14.69
C SER A 297 8.20 -19.92 -15.26
N ARG A 298 7.81 -18.99 -16.15
CA ARG A 298 8.74 -18.01 -16.77
C ARG A 298 8.97 -16.78 -15.92
N ILE A 299 8.00 -16.41 -15.07
CA ILE A 299 8.12 -15.21 -14.22
C ILE A 299 8.68 -15.51 -12.84
N MET A 300 8.45 -16.72 -12.29
CA MET A 300 8.94 -17.12 -10.97
C MET A 300 10.45 -16.92 -10.77
N PRO A 301 11.33 -17.21 -11.76
CA PRO A 301 12.77 -16.96 -11.61
C PRO A 301 13.16 -15.49 -11.46
N ASN A 302 12.30 -14.56 -11.88
CA ASN A 302 12.54 -13.11 -11.77
C ASN A 302 12.08 -12.54 -10.42
N LEU A 303 11.40 -13.36 -9.60
CA LEU A 303 10.90 -12.95 -8.29
C LEU A 303 11.90 -13.28 -7.18
N PRO A 304 11.86 -12.56 -6.05
CA PRO A 304 12.67 -12.90 -4.90
C PRO A 304 12.40 -14.33 -4.40
N PRO A 305 13.40 -15.04 -3.84
CA PRO A 305 13.26 -16.44 -3.43
C PRO A 305 12.10 -16.71 -2.47
N PHE A 306 11.75 -15.73 -1.62
CA PHE A 306 10.64 -15.85 -0.67
C PHE A 306 9.25 -15.75 -1.34
N ALA A 307 9.16 -15.32 -2.60
CA ALA A 307 7.90 -15.23 -3.34
C ALA A 307 7.20 -16.59 -3.41
N ALA A 308 7.94 -17.68 -3.64
CA ALA A 308 7.38 -19.04 -3.68
C ALA A 308 6.62 -19.41 -2.38
N LYS A 309 7.16 -19.02 -1.22
CA LYS A 309 6.51 -19.23 0.09
C LYS A 309 5.27 -18.35 0.26
N ALA A 310 5.26 -17.15 -0.31
CA ALA A 310 4.05 -16.32 -0.34
C ALA A 310 2.96 -16.97 -1.21
N CYS A 311 3.32 -17.57 -2.36
CA CYS A 311 2.40 -18.24 -3.28
C CYS A 311 1.58 -19.35 -2.62
N GLU A 312 2.20 -20.16 -1.75
CA GLU A 312 1.55 -21.29 -1.06
C GLU A 312 0.29 -20.88 -0.28
N LYS A 313 0.19 -19.61 0.13
CA LYS A 313 -0.94 -19.06 0.89
C LYS A 313 -2.00 -18.38 0.03
N LEU A 314 -1.78 -18.30 -1.28
CA LEU A 314 -2.61 -17.55 -2.22
C LEU A 314 -3.41 -18.51 -3.12
N THR A 315 -4.62 -18.10 -3.47
CA THR A 315 -5.42 -18.77 -4.51
C THR A 315 -4.77 -18.59 -5.88
N GLU A 316 -5.11 -19.44 -6.86
CA GLU A 316 -4.54 -19.36 -8.22
C GLU A 316 -4.75 -17.99 -8.88
N ILE A 317 -5.94 -17.39 -8.69
CA ILE A 317 -6.21 -16.04 -9.19
C ILE A 317 -5.30 -15.00 -8.54
N ASN A 318 -5.14 -15.04 -7.20
CA ASN A 318 -4.29 -14.09 -6.50
C ASN A 318 -2.81 -14.30 -6.89
N GLN A 319 -2.37 -15.54 -7.02
CA GLN A 319 -1.04 -15.83 -7.57
C GLN A 319 -0.87 -15.20 -8.95
N SER A 320 -1.85 -15.38 -9.85
CA SER A 320 -1.76 -14.83 -11.21
C SER A 320 -1.59 -13.31 -11.20
N VAL A 321 -2.46 -12.60 -10.49
CA VAL A 321 -2.55 -11.13 -10.51
C VAL A 321 -1.30 -10.52 -9.90
N PHE A 322 -0.95 -10.94 -8.69
CA PHE A 322 0.06 -10.25 -7.91
C PHE A 322 1.49 -10.64 -8.32
N LEU A 323 1.73 -11.89 -8.70
CA LEU A 323 3.07 -12.32 -9.13
C LEU A 323 3.40 -11.79 -10.53
N TYR A 324 2.41 -11.72 -11.43
CA TYR A 324 2.59 -11.08 -12.73
C TYR A 324 3.04 -9.63 -12.56
N ALA A 325 2.32 -8.85 -11.77
CA ALA A 325 2.64 -7.45 -11.53
C ALA A 325 4.01 -7.28 -10.86
N TRP A 326 4.31 -8.10 -9.86
CA TRP A 326 5.59 -8.06 -9.16
C TRP A 326 6.77 -8.31 -10.11
N ALA A 327 6.68 -9.34 -10.95
CA ALA A 327 7.73 -9.72 -11.88
C ALA A 327 7.98 -8.67 -12.97
N HIS A 328 7.00 -7.81 -13.25
CA HIS A 328 7.07 -6.75 -14.25
C HIS A 328 7.22 -5.35 -13.64
N GLY A 329 7.35 -5.24 -12.31
CA GLY A 329 7.46 -3.95 -11.62
C GLY A 329 6.23 -3.05 -11.76
N LEU A 330 5.04 -3.65 -11.85
CA LEU A 330 3.77 -2.92 -11.98
C LEU A 330 3.11 -2.70 -10.62
N THR A 331 2.48 -1.55 -10.44
CA THR A 331 1.57 -1.28 -9.34
C THR A 331 0.25 -2.00 -9.58
N THR A 332 -0.21 -2.78 -8.60
CA THR A 332 -1.50 -3.46 -8.62
C THR A 332 -2.55 -2.65 -7.85
N LEU A 333 -3.67 -2.34 -8.50
CA LEU A 333 -4.84 -1.76 -7.84
C LEU A 333 -5.73 -2.90 -7.36
N SER A 334 -5.91 -3.04 -6.05
CA SER A 334 -6.74 -4.09 -5.44
C SER A 334 -7.53 -3.56 -4.25
N SER A 335 -8.62 -4.24 -3.90
CA SER A 335 -9.30 -4.06 -2.60
C SER A 335 -9.05 -5.24 -1.64
N ASN A 336 -8.20 -6.20 -2.02
CA ASN A 336 -7.90 -7.38 -1.21
C ASN A 336 -6.76 -7.11 -0.22
N ALA A 337 -7.12 -6.62 0.96
CA ALA A 337 -6.17 -6.35 2.04
C ALA A 337 -5.53 -7.62 2.63
N THR A 338 -6.16 -8.79 2.50
CA THR A 338 -5.63 -10.06 3.00
C THR A 338 -4.39 -10.47 2.21
N VAL A 339 -4.45 -10.34 0.88
CA VAL A 339 -3.32 -10.66 0.00
C VAL A 339 -2.17 -9.68 0.22
N ALA A 340 -2.45 -8.38 0.32
CA ALA A 340 -1.44 -7.39 0.64
C ALA A 340 -0.70 -7.71 1.96
N LYS A 341 -1.45 -8.01 3.03
CA LYS A 341 -0.86 -8.44 4.32
C LYS A 341 -0.07 -9.74 4.20
N THR A 342 -0.48 -10.66 3.36
CA THR A 342 0.24 -11.92 3.13
C THR A 342 1.64 -11.65 2.57
N PHE A 343 1.76 -10.71 1.62
CA PHE A 343 3.06 -10.26 1.13
C PHE A 343 3.85 -9.46 2.17
N ASP A 344 3.21 -8.57 2.92
CA ASP A 344 3.88 -7.81 3.98
C ASP A 344 4.50 -8.76 5.03
N HIS A 345 3.76 -9.79 5.44
CA HIS A 345 4.27 -10.83 6.34
C HIS A 345 5.39 -11.65 5.72
N ALA A 346 5.32 -11.95 4.42
CA ALA A 346 6.38 -12.69 3.73
C ALA A 346 7.69 -11.89 3.65
N VAL A 347 7.61 -10.57 3.43
CA VAL A 347 8.74 -9.65 3.48
C VAL A 347 9.29 -9.56 4.91
N GLN A 348 8.41 -9.42 5.90
CA GLN A 348 8.81 -9.34 7.32
C GLN A 348 9.51 -10.62 7.81
N ASP A 349 9.10 -11.78 7.32
CA ASP A 349 9.71 -13.08 7.64
C ASP A 349 10.97 -13.38 6.81
N SER A 350 11.30 -12.52 5.84
CA SER A 350 12.49 -12.70 5.00
C SER A 350 13.76 -12.43 5.81
N SER A 351 14.83 -13.17 5.52
CA SER A 351 16.13 -12.97 6.16
C SER A 351 16.96 -11.84 5.54
N ASN A 352 16.52 -11.31 4.40
CA ASN A 352 17.22 -10.26 3.65
C ASN A 352 16.52 -8.92 3.86
N GLU A 353 17.23 -7.94 4.43
CA GLU A 353 16.74 -6.59 4.70
C GLU A 353 16.35 -5.82 3.42
N ASP A 354 16.92 -6.19 2.26
CA ASP A 354 16.59 -5.60 0.96
C ASP A 354 15.39 -6.27 0.26
N SER A 355 14.72 -7.20 0.95
CA SER A 355 13.52 -7.84 0.41
C SER A 355 12.40 -6.84 0.21
N TYR A 356 11.74 -6.93 -0.94
CA TYR A 356 10.57 -6.12 -1.27
C TYR A 356 9.49 -7.00 -1.88
N GLY A 357 8.25 -6.76 -1.51
CA GLY A 357 7.06 -7.40 -2.07
C GLY A 357 6.54 -6.69 -3.33
N PRO A 358 5.41 -7.16 -3.89
CA PRO A 358 4.72 -6.46 -4.96
C PRO A 358 4.29 -5.06 -4.52
N ASP A 359 4.28 -4.12 -5.47
CA ASP A 359 3.65 -2.83 -5.24
C ASP A 359 2.12 -2.97 -5.35
N ILE A 360 1.44 -2.83 -4.21
CA ILE A 360 -0.01 -2.93 -4.12
C ILE A 360 -0.56 -1.63 -3.55
N TRP A 361 -1.39 -0.97 -4.35
CA TRP A 361 -2.26 0.07 -3.85
C TRP A 361 -3.60 -0.53 -3.46
N LEU A 362 -3.94 -0.40 -2.18
CA LEU A 362 -5.23 -0.81 -1.65
C LEU A 362 -6.23 0.31 -1.81
N SER A 363 -7.27 0.05 -2.60
CA SER A 363 -8.45 0.91 -2.68
C SER A 363 -9.02 1.12 -1.27
N PRO A 364 -9.44 2.35 -0.92
CA PRO A 364 -9.97 2.67 0.41
C PRO A 364 -11.23 1.86 0.74
N SER A 365 -11.92 1.35 -0.27
CA SER A 365 -13.04 0.44 -0.08
C SER A 365 -13.20 -0.55 -1.23
N CYS A 366 -13.78 -1.71 -0.93
CA CYS A 366 -14.17 -2.71 -1.92
C CYS A 366 -15.62 -2.49 -2.38
N ARG A 367 -15.98 -3.01 -3.55
CA ARG A 367 -17.36 -3.02 -4.04
C ARG A 367 -17.77 -4.41 -4.48
N SER A 368 -18.93 -4.82 -4.01
CA SER A 368 -19.66 -5.97 -4.52
C SER A 368 -20.50 -5.53 -5.71
N LEU A 369 -20.96 -6.49 -6.51
CA LEU A 369 -22.04 -6.24 -7.45
C LEU A 369 -23.33 -6.01 -6.68
N ALA A 370 -24.17 -5.07 -7.12
CA ALA A 370 -25.54 -4.95 -6.59
C ALA A 370 -26.34 -6.20 -6.97
N GLY A 371 -26.09 -6.68 -8.19
CA GLY A 371 -26.63 -7.91 -8.74
C GLY A 371 -28.12 -7.85 -9.03
N LYS A 372 -28.66 -8.99 -9.48
CA LYS A 372 -30.08 -9.16 -9.79
C LYS A 372 -30.86 -9.80 -8.63
N GLU A 373 -32.15 -9.52 -8.53
CA GLU A 373 -33.05 -10.22 -7.62
C GLU A 373 -32.95 -11.73 -7.88
N GLN A 374 -32.53 -12.49 -6.87
CA GLN A 374 -32.55 -13.95 -6.99
C GLN A 374 -34.01 -14.38 -6.99
N SER A 375 -34.51 -14.84 -8.13
CA SER A 375 -35.79 -15.55 -8.20
C SER A 375 -35.74 -16.66 -7.15
N GLN A 376 -36.53 -16.54 -6.08
CA GLN A 376 -36.60 -17.55 -5.03
C GLN A 376 -36.77 -18.92 -5.68
N ARG A 377 -35.75 -19.77 -5.60
CA ARG A 377 -35.90 -21.19 -5.95
C ARG A 377 -37.04 -21.71 -5.11
N GLY A 378 -38.15 -22.05 -5.77
CA GLY A 378 -39.40 -22.45 -5.16
C GLY A 378 -39.18 -23.38 -3.97
N SER A 379 -39.83 -23.03 -2.86
CA SER A 379 -39.94 -23.80 -1.64
C SER A 379 -40.31 -25.25 -1.96
N ARG A 380 -39.32 -26.14 -2.10
CA ARG A 380 -39.55 -27.58 -2.10
C ARG A 380 -39.88 -27.95 -0.65
N LYS A 381 -41.18 -28.11 -0.38
CA LYS A 381 -41.72 -28.66 0.87
C LYS A 381 -40.91 -29.90 1.27
N LYS A 382 -40.15 -29.81 2.35
CA LYS A 382 -39.54 -30.96 3.02
C LYS A 382 -40.66 -31.79 3.65
N ASN A 383 -41.00 -32.92 3.04
CA ASN A 383 -41.62 -34.02 3.77
C ASN A 383 -40.60 -34.60 4.76
N SER A 384 -41.10 -34.87 5.95
CA SER A 384 -40.40 -35.16 7.20
C SER A 384 -39.80 -36.57 7.33
N ARG A 385 -38.76 -36.65 8.19
CA ARG A 385 -38.20 -37.79 8.99
C ARG A 385 -36.83 -38.37 8.52
N PRO A 386 -36.01 -38.94 9.44
CA PRO A 386 -35.02 -38.17 10.21
C PRO A 386 -33.59 -38.76 10.12
N GLY A 387 -32.59 -38.00 10.57
CA GLY A 387 -31.27 -38.53 10.89
C GLY A 387 -30.21 -38.26 9.82
N THR A 388 -29.43 -37.22 10.05
CA THR A 388 -27.95 -37.18 10.09
C THR A 388 -27.56 -35.71 9.95
N GLN A 389 -27.11 -35.12 11.06
CA GLN A 389 -26.47 -33.80 11.04
C GLN A 389 -25.21 -33.88 10.18
N VAL A 390 -25.22 -33.19 9.05
CA VAL A 390 -24.00 -32.69 8.42
C VAL A 390 -24.22 -31.20 8.23
N ALA A 391 -23.57 -30.41 9.08
CA ALA A 391 -23.50 -28.97 8.95
C ALA A 391 -22.59 -28.65 7.75
N MET A 392 -23.19 -28.23 6.64
CA MET A 392 -22.50 -27.42 5.63
C MET A 392 -22.80 -25.96 5.96
N GLU A 393 -21.94 -25.36 6.78
CA GLU A 393 -21.78 -23.91 6.81
C GLU A 393 -21.06 -23.51 5.52
N SER A 394 -21.81 -22.97 4.56
CA SER A 394 -21.25 -22.30 3.40
C SER A 394 -20.79 -20.90 3.82
N SER A 395 -19.58 -20.82 4.37
CA SER A 395 -18.85 -19.56 4.50
C SER A 395 -18.49 -19.08 3.10
N ILE A 396 -19.22 -18.07 2.62
CA ILE A 396 -18.74 -17.17 1.57
C ILE A 396 -17.84 -16.17 2.29
N ASP A 397 -16.61 -16.59 2.58
CA ASP A 397 -15.53 -15.69 2.91
C ASP A 397 -14.85 -15.31 1.59
N LEU A 398 -15.14 -14.09 1.13
CA LEU A 398 -14.28 -13.37 0.20
C LEU A 398 -13.02 -12.99 0.99
N ALA A 399 -12.00 -13.85 0.90
CA ALA A 399 -10.66 -13.65 1.44
C ALA A 399 -9.74 -12.97 0.43
#